data_AF-A0A951J9A9-F1
#
_entry.id   AF-A0A951J9A9-F1
#
_cell.length_a   1.000
_cell.length_b   1.000
_cell.length_c   1.000
_cell.angle_alpha   90.00
_cell.angle_beta   90.00
_cell.angle_gamma   90.00
#
_symmetry.space_group_name_H-M   'P 1'
#
loop_
_entity.id
_entity.type
_entity.pdbx_description
1 polymer ?
#
loop_
_entity_poly.entity_id
_entity_poly.type
_entity_poly.pdbx_seq_one_letter_code
_entity_poly.pdbx_strand_id
1 'polypeptide(L)'
;MRTAVVGVIAALAMTAAAACAQTVGAGEAAPRSTLDGVFDAAQADRGEATFQERCTACHAPGYFTTTAFRRSWSGRAVYYLFSTIRTTMPEDSPGSLRPREVADLLAYILRLNTYPEGPEPLPDETDALRVIIWEDLPADPGR
;
A
#
# COMPACT_ATOMS: atom_id res chain seq x y z
N MET A 1 18.99 76.16 39.27
CA MET A 1 18.39 75.43 38.13
C MET A 1 17.47 74.33 38.69
N ARG A 2 16.14 74.48 38.50
CA ARG A 2 15.06 73.47 38.27
C ARG A 2 15.07 72.18 39.15
N THR A 3 14.23 72.04 40.19
CA THR A 3 12.93 71.28 40.27
C THR A 3 13.06 69.76 40.01
N ALA A 4 12.41 68.77 40.66
CA ALA A 4 11.37 68.65 41.69
C ALA A 4 11.28 67.15 42.15
N VAL A 5 10.48 66.91 43.19
CA VAL A 5 10.03 65.62 43.76
C VAL A 5 8.83 65.06 42.95
N VAL A 6 8.41 63.80 43.25
CA VAL A 6 7.12 63.11 42.94
C VAL A 6 7.12 62.37 41.58
N GLY A 7 6.64 61.13 41.39
CA GLY A 7 5.91 60.14 42.20
C GLY A 7 4.90 59.39 41.31
N VAL A 8 4.80 58.06 41.44
CA VAL A 8 3.72 57.14 40.96
C VAL A 8 3.58 57.04 39.43
N ILE A 9 3.45 55.85 38.82
CA ILE A 9 2.19 55.25 38.36
C ILE A 9 2.46 53.78 37.97
N ALA A 10 1.69 52.87 38.57
CA ALA A 10 1.52 51.51 38.08
C ALA A 10 0.69 51.53 36.79
N ALA A 11 1.10 50.77 35.77
CA ALA A 11 0.26 50.49 34.60
C ALA A 11 0.42 49.02 34.18
N LEU A 12 -0.68 48.29 34.28
CA LEU A 12 -0.92 46.98 33.65
C LEU A 12 -0.68 47.07 32.13
N ALA A 13 -0.03 46.07 31.56
CA ALA A 13 -0.18 45.75 30.15
C ALA A 13 -0.41 44.23 30.01
N MET A 14 -1.68 43.87 29.83
CA MET A 14 -2.11 42.56 29.36
C MET A 14 -1.65 42.38 27.91
N THR A 15 -0.87 41.34 27.64
CA THR A 15 -0.71 40.79 26.28
C THR A 15 -0.94 39.28 26.35
N ALA A 16 -2.21 38.88 26.33
CA ALA A 16 -2.57 37.51 26.02
C ALA A 16 -2.42 37.33 24.50
N ALA A 17 -1.27 36.79 24.07
CA ALA A 17 -1.08 36.36 22.69
C ALA A 17 -1.98 35.14 22.44
N ALA A 18 -3.05 35.33 21.68
CA ALA A 18 -3.85 34.25 21.13
C ALA A 18 -3.01 33.49 20.10
N ALA A 19 -2.35 32.42 20.53
CA ALA A 19 -1.73 31.46 19.63
C ALA A 19 -2.84 30.63 18.99
N CYS A 20 -3.21 30.96 17.75
CA CYS A 20 -3.98 30.07 16.90
C CYS A 20 -3.14 28.80 16.69
N ALA A 21 -3.46 27.74 17.43
CA ALA A 21 -2.96 26.41 17.15
C ALA A 21 -3.54 25.96 15.81
N GLN A 22 -2.74 26.03 14.76
CA GLN A 22 -3.07 25.41 13.48
C GLN A 22 -2.95 23.89 13.68
N THR A 23 -4.08 23.24 13.92
CA THR A 23 -4.19 21.80 13.75
C THR A 23 -4.02 21.51 12.26
N VAL A 24 -2.80 21.15 11.85
CA VAL A 24 -2.60 20.45 10.59
C VAL A 24 -3.37 19.14 10.69
N GLY A 25 -4.56 19.11 10.07
CA GLY A 25 -5.31 17.88 9.90
C GLY A 25 -4.42 16.92 9.13
N ALA A 26 -4.16 15.74 9.71
CA ALA A 26 -3.73 14.60 8.93
C ALA A 26 -4.88 14.31 7.95
N GLY A 27 -4.76 14.83 6.73
CA GLY A 27 -5.64 14.41 5.65
C GLY A 27 -5.48 12.91 5.51
N GLU A 28 -6.58 12.18 5.67
CA GLU A 28 -6.61 10.73 5.45
C GLU A 28 -6.08 10.47 4.04
N ALA A 29 -4.85 9.96 3.94
CA ALA A 29 -4.25 9.67 2.65
C ALA A 29 -5.17 8.71 1.93
N ALA A 30 -5.52 9.02 0.68
CA ALA A 30 -6.34 8.13 -0.14
C ALA A 30 -5.69 6.74 -0.16
N PRO A 31 -6.48 5.65 -0.10
CA PRO A 31 -5.94 4.30 -0.16
C PRO A 31 -5.12 4.13 -1.45
N ARG A 32 -3.91 3.59 -1.32
CA ARG A 32 -3.04 3.30 -2.47
C ARG A 32 -3.66 2.22 -3.35
N SER A 33 -3.33 2.21 -4.63
CA SER A 33 -3.76 1.18 -5.57
C SER A 33 -2.59 0.45 -6.20
N THR A 34 -2.86 -0.66 -6.88
CA THR A 34 -1.87 -1.40 -7.67
C THR A 34 -1.21 -0.57 -8.77
N LEU A 35 -1.77 0.58 -9.15
CA LEU A 35 -1.15 1.51 -10.10
C LEU A 35 -0.10 2.44 -9.46
N ASP A 36 0.01 2.48 -8.12
CA ASP A 36 0.94 3.37 -7.40
C ASP A 36 2.35 2.77 -7.22
N GLY A 37 2.66 1.64 -7.85
CA GLY A 37 3.95 0.97 -7.66
C GLY A 37 4.08 0.35 -6.27
N VAL A 38 3.19 -0.60 -5.94
CA VAL A 38 3.06 -1.15 -4.57
C VAL A 38 3.96 -2.34 -4.27
N PHE A 39 4.87 -2.68 -5.17
CA PHE A 39 5.82 -3.79 -5.01
C PHE A 39 7.16 -3.44 -5.65
N ASP A 40 8.25 -4.01 -5.14
CA ASP A 40 9.58 -3.82 -5.71
C ASP A 40 10.01 -4.99 -6.63
N ALA A 41 10.99 -4.73 -7.50
CA ALA A 41 11.49 -5.71 -8.46
C ALA A 41 12.05 -6.98 -7.81
N ALA A 42 12.82 -6.82 -6.73
CA ALA A 42 13.46 -7.94 -6.03
C ALA A 42 12.42 -8.84 -5.33
N GLN A 43 11.30 -8.27 -4.92
CA GLN A 43 10.15 -8.96 -4.40
C GLN A 43 9.48 -9.81 -5.48
N ALA A 44 9.23 -9.24 -6.65
CA ALA A 44 8.68 -9.97 -7.80
C ALA A 44 9.62 -11.11 -8.24
N ASP A 45 10.95 -10.92 -8.20
CA ASP A 45 11.91 -11.98 -8.51
C ASP A 45 11.83 -13.19 -7.56
N ARG A 46 11.72 -12.93 -6.25
CA ARG A 46 11.50 -14.00 -5.26
C ARG A 46 10.14 -14.69 -5.47
N GLY A 47 9.13 -13.90 -5.83
CA GLY A 47 7.80 -14.40 -6.18
C GLY A 47 7.83 -15.34 -7.38
N GLU A 48 8.56 -14.97 -8.42
CA GLU A 48 8.75 -15.81 -9.60
C GLU A 48 9.42 -17.12 -9.23
N ALA A 49 10.52 -17.09 -8.47
CA ALA A 49 11.20 -18.30 -8.02
C ALA A 49 10.26 -19.23 -7.23
N THR A 50 9.47 -18.67 -6.32
CA THR A 50 8.47 -19.41 -5.54
C THR A 50 7.39 -20.00 -6.45
N PHE A 51 6.91 -19.22 -7.42
CA PHE A 51 5.91 -19.67 -8.38
C PHE A 51 6.43 -20.86 -9.20
N GLN A 52 7.66 -20.77 -9.71
CA GLN A 52 8.29 -21.84 -10.48
C GLN A 52 8.43 -23.13 -9.66
N GLU A 53 8.83 -23.02 -8.39
CA GLU A 53 9.03 -24.18 -7.51
C GLU A 53 7.71 -24.81 -7.04
N ARG A 54 6.70 -24.00 -6.73
CA ARG A 54 5.52 -24.43 -5.94
C ARG A 54 4.19 -24.41 -6.69
N CYS A 55 4.08 -23.63 -7.76
CA CYS A 55 2.78 -23.34 -8.38
C CYS A 55 2.64 -23.93 -9.79
N THR A 56 3.74 -24.12 -10.52
CA THR A 56 3.73 -24.53 -11.94
C THR A 56 3.24 -25.95 -12.20
N ALA A 57 3.19 -26.81 -11.17
CA ALA A 57 2.60 -28.13 -11.29
C ALA A 57 1.10 -28.08 -11.70
N CYS A 58 0.39 -27.02 -11.30
CA CYS A 58 -1.05 -26.86 -11.56
C CYS A 58 -1.39 -25.56 -12.31
N HIS A 59 -0.59 -24.49 -12.17
CA HIS A 59 -0.91 -23.17 -12.70
C HIS A 59 0.09 -22.71 -13.76
N ALA A 60 -0.42 -22.41 -14.95
CA ALA A 60 0.36 -21.70 -15.98
C ALA A 60 0.36 -20.19 -15.72
N PRO A 61 1.49 -19.47 -15.86
CA PRO A 61 1.56 -18.02 -15.67
C PRO A 61 0.50 -17.24 -16.47
N GLY A 62 0.21 -17.68 -17.70
CA GLY A 62 -0.77 -17.03 -18.58
C GLY A 62 -2.21 -17.01 -18.06
N TYR A 63 -2.56 -17.84 -17.07
CA TYR A 63 -3.86 -17.79 -16.40
C TYR A 63 -4.05 -16.46 -15.66
N PHE A 64 -2.98 -15.97 -15.01
CA PHE A 64 -3.00 -14.76 -14.18
C PHE A 64 -2.94 -13.48 -15.01
N THR A 65 -2.65 -13.55 -16.31
CA THR A 65 -2.59 -12.39 -17.21
C THR A 65 -3.87 -12.17 -18.01
N THR A 66 -4.91 -12.97 -17.77
CA THR A 66 -6.19 -12.82 -18.48
C THR A 66 -6.97 -11.61 -17.98
N THR A 67 -7.69 -10.93 -18.87
CA THR A 67 -8.60 -9.83 -18.49
C THR A 67 -9.64 -10.29 -17.46
N ALA A 68 -10.13 -11.53 -17.57
CA ALA A 68 -11.07 -12.12 -16.63
C ALA A 68 -10.47 -12.23 -15.22
N PHE A 69 -9.20 -12.68 -15.10
CA PHE A 69 -8.49 -12.73 -13.83
C PHE A 69 -8.38 -11.33 -13.23
N ARG A 70 -7.81 -10.36 -13.96
CA ARG A 70 -7.62 -8.98 -13.43
C ARG A 70 -8.93 -8.34 -12.97
N ARG A 71 -9.99 -8.47 -13.78
CA ARG A 71 -11.32 -7.91 -13.46
C ARG A 71 -12.00 -8.58 -12.26
N SER A 72 -11.67 -9.84 -11.96
CA SER A 72 -12.20 -10.53 -10.77
C SER A 72 -11.65 -9.97 -9.46
N TRP A 73 -10.55 -9.22 -9.53
CA TRP A 73 -9.91 -8.58 -8.38
C TRP A 73 -10.09 -7.06 -8.36
N SER A 74 -10.40 -6.43 -9.50
CA SER A 74 -10.64 -4.99 -9.59
C SER A 74 -11.63 -4.46 -8.54
N GLY A 75 -11.25 -3.35 -7.88
CA GLY A 75 -12.00 -2.70 -6.80
C GLY A 75 -11.92 -3.41 -5.44
N ARG A 76 -11.24 -4.58 -5.34
CA ARG A 76 -11.08 -5.32 -4.09
C ARG A 76 -9.73 -5.02 -3.46
N ALA A 77 -9.63 -5.11 -2.15
CA ALA A 77 -8.34 -5.04 -1.48
C ALA A 77 -7.43 -6.20 -1.91
N VAL A 78 -6.13 -5.93 -2.10
CA VAL A 78 -5.10 -6.94 -2.41
C VAL A 78 -5.09 -8.06 -1.36
N TYR A 79 -5.42 -7.73 -0.11
CA TYR A 79 -5.67 -8.68 0.97
C TYR A 79 -6.52 -9.89 0.56
N TYR A 80 -7.53 -9.72 -0.29
CA TYR A 80 -8.40 -10.84 -0.62
C TYR A 80 -7.71 -11.92 -1.44
N LEU A 81 -6.89 -11.55 -2.43
CA LEU A 81 -6.11 -12.53 -3.19
C LEU A 81 -5.00 -13.13 -2.31
N PHE A 82 -4.35 -12.30 -1.50
CA PHE A 82 -3.39 -12.76 -0.48
C PHE A 82 -4.01 -13.84 0.40
N SER A 83 -5.18 -13.58 0.97
CA SER A 83 -5.89 -14.50 1.85
C SER A 83 -6.29 -15.77 1.12
N THR A 84 -6.74 -15.69 -0.14
CA THR A 84 -7.05 -16.87 -0.94
C THR A 84 -5.82 -17.75 -1.09
N ILE A 85 -4.71 -17.21 -1.62
CA ILE A 85 -3.47 -17.98 -1.81
C ILE A 85 -3.01 -18.57 -0.47
N ARG A 86 -2.94 -17.75 0.58
CA ARG A 86 -2.48 -18.17 1.90
C ARG A 86 -3.32 -19.29 2.51
N THR A 87 -4.60 -19.40 2.20
CA THR A 87 -5.50 -20.37 2.88
C THR A 87 -5.84 -21.58 2.02
N THR A 88 -5.75 -21.46 0.70
CA THR A 88 -6.17 -22.52 -0.22
C THR A 88 -5.03 -23.09 -1.06
N MET A 89 -3.84 -22.46 -1.04
CA MET A 89 -2.70 -22.90 -1.84
C MET A 89 -1.50 -23.32 -0.99
N PRO A 90 -0.63 -24.19 -1.54
CA PRO A 90 -0.85 -24.99 -2.77
C PRO A 90 -1.99 -26.00 -2.59
N GLU A 91 -2.59 -26.49 -3.68
CA GLU A 91 -3.77 -27.36 -3.62
C GLU A 91 -3.51 -28.66 -2.85
N ASP A 92 -2.31 -29.22 -2.96
CA ASP A 92 -1.86 -30.43 -2.27
C ASP A 92 -1.36 -30.17 -0.84
N SER A 93 -1.11 -28.91 -0.47
CA SER A 93 -0.68 -28.50 0.87
C SER A 93 -1.22 -27.12 1.29
N PRO A 94 -2.56 -26.95 1.41
CA PRO A 94 -3.14 -25.63 1.69
C PRO A 94 -2.62 -25.03 3.00
N GLY A 95 -2.23 -23.75 2.96
CA GLY A 95 -1.75 -23.04 4.16
C GLY A 95 -0.27 -23.24 4.49
N SER A 96 0.48 -23.94 3.65
CA SER A 96 1.91 -24.18 3.86
C SER A 96 2.81 -22.99 3.54
N LEU A 97 2.35 -22.03 2.74
CA LEU A 97 3.12 -20.82 2.38
C LEU A 97 3.15 -19.81 3.53
N ARG A 98 4.32 -19.23 3.80
CA ARG A 98 4.49 -18.15 4.76
C ARG A 98 3.90 -16.84 4.20
N PRO A 99 3.42 -15.92 5.05
CA PRO A 99 2.91 -14.61 4.62
C PRO A 99 3.82 -13.90 3.59
N ARG A 100 5.12 -13.82 3.88
CA ARG A 100 6.12 -13.24 2.98
C ARG A 100 6.16 -13.89 1.60
N GLU A 101 6.07 -15.22 1.53
CA GLU A 101 6.09 -15.94 0.24
C GLU A 101 4.84 -15.63 -0.57
N VAL A 102 3.68 -15.45 0.09
CA VAL A 102 2.45 -15.05 -0.57
C VAL A 102 2.52 -13.60 -1.07
N ALA A 103 3.10 -12.67 -0.30
CA ALA A 103 3.32 -11.30 -0.75
C ALA A 103 4.29 -11.24 -1.95
N ASP A 104 5.37 -12.04 -1.91
CA ASP A 104 6.29 -12.19 -3.03
C ASP A 104 5.57 -12.73 -4.29
N LEU A 105 4.73 -13.76 -4.15
CA LEU A 105 3.90 -14.29 -5.25
C LEU A 105 2.94 -13.24 -5.85
N LEU A 106 2.33 -12.40 -5.02
CA LEU A 106 1.47 -11.30 -5.48
C LEU A 106 2.27 -10.26 -6.27
N ALA A 107 3.45 -9.89 -5.81
CA ALA A 107 4.34 -8.99 -6.54
C ALA A 107 4.68 -9.55 -7.93
N TYR A 108 4.96 -10.86 -8.02
CA TYR A 108 5.17 -11.52 -9.31
C TYR A 108 3.92 -11.50 -10.20
N ILE A 109 2.73 -11.76 -9.66
CA ILE A 109 1.47 -11.68 -10.42
C ILE A 109 1.22 -10.26 -10.93
N LEU A 110 1.51 -9.23 -10.13
CA LEU A 110 1.42 -7.83 -10.54
C LEU A 110 2.40 -7.54 -11.69
N ARG A 111 3.66 -8.00 -11.58
CA ARG A 111 4.66 -7.88 -12.65
C ARG A 111 4.25 -8.60 -13.94
N LEU A 112 3.72 -9.81 -13.85
CA LEU A 112 3.18 -10.57 -15.00
C LEU A 112 2.11 -9.78 -15.76
N ASN A 113 1.34 -8.97 -15.02
CA ASN A 113 0.29 -8.13 -15.56
C ASN A 113 0.79 -6.75 -15.99
N THR A 114 2.08 -6.43 -15.88
CA THR A 114 2.68 -5.13 -16.23
C THR A 114 2.24 -3.96 -15.35
N TYR A 115 1.84 -4.23 -14.11
CA TYR A 115 1.68 -3.17 -13.11
C TYR A 115 3.03 -2.49 -12.83
N PRO A 116 3.04 -1.18 -12.52
CA PRO A 116 4.27 -0.46 -12.23
C PRO A 116 4.96 -1.02 -10.99
N GLU A 117 6.29 -1.05 -11.03
CA GLU A 117 7.13 -1.36 -9.89
C GLU A 117 7.40 -0.07 -9.09
N GLY A 118 7.56 -0.18 -7.79
CA GLY A 118 7.91 0.90 -6.89
C GLY A 118 9.15 0.62 -6.04
N PRO A 119 9.51 1.55 -5.15
CA PRO A 119 10.73 1.46 -4.35
C PRO A 119 10.60 0.57 -3.11
N GLU A 120 9.37 0.21 -2.72
CA GLU A 120 9.08 -0.53 -1.50
C GLU A 120 8.42 -1.88 -1.81
N PRO A 121 8.71 -2.93 -1.02
CA PRO A 121 8.02 -4.19 -1.15
C PRO A 121 6.54 -4.05 -0.74
N LEU A 122 5.69 -4.82 -1.39
CA LEU A 122 4.33 -5.09 -0.95
C LEU A 122 4.39 -5.69 0.46
N PRO A 123 3.66 -5.13 1.44
CA PRO A 123 3.65 -5.66 2.80
C PRO A 123 3.07 -7.08 2.83
N ASP A 124 3.45 -7.87 3.85
CA ASP A 124 2.90 -9.20 4.09
C ASP A 124 1.91 -9.24 5.27
N GLU A 125 1.66 -8.08 5.87
CA GLU A 125 0.71 -7.87 6.95
C GLU A 125 -0.71 -7.64 6.44
N THR A 126 -1.66 -8.37 7.05
CA THR A 126 -3.10 -8.32 6.71
C THR A 126 -3.65 -6.90 6.65
N ASP A 127 -3.39 -6.09 7.68
CA ASP A 127 -4.01 -4.75 7.79
C ASP A 127 -3.43 -3.78 6.76
N ALA A 128 -2.14 -3.88 6.46
CA ALA A 128 -1.50 -3.08 5.41
C ALA A 128 -2.04 -3.44 4.01
N LEU A 129 -2.30 -4.72 3.76
CA LEU A 129 -2.86 -5.19 2.49
C LEU A 129 -4.34 -4.85 2.30
N ARG A 130 -5.09 -4.55 3.37
CA ARG A 130 -6.52 -4.17 3.29
C ARG A 130 -6.74 -2.78 2.72
N VAL A 131 -5.74 -1.91 2.83
CA VAL A 131 -5.80 -0.52 2.36
C VAL A 131 -5.17 -0.32 0.98
N ILE A 132 -4.69 -1.40 0.35
CA ILE A 132 -4.20 -1.38 -1.04
C ILE A 132 -5.30 -1.97 -1.92
N ILE A 133 -5.82 -1.16 -2.84
CA ILE A 133 -6.89 -1.57 -3.75
C ILE A 133 -6.30 -2.11 -5.05
N TRP A 134 -6.81 -3.24 -5.51
CA TRP A 134 -6.54 -3.72 -6.86
C TRP A 134 -7.31 -2.85 -7.84
N GLU A 135 -6.59 -2.00 -8.56
CA GLU A 135 -7.12 -1.22 -9.65
C GLU A 135 -6.76 -1.93 -10.97
N ASP A 136 -7.75 -2.22 -11.82
CA ASP A 136 -7.47 -2.85 -13.13
C ASP A 136 -6.65 -1.88 -13.99
N LEU A 137 -5.75 -2.43 -14.79
CA LEU A 137 -5.06 -1.62 -15.79
C LEU A 137 -6.09 -1.00 -16.74
N PRO A 138 -5.89 0.26 -17.17
CA PRO A 138 -6.72 0.86 -18.20
C PRO A 138 -6.83 -0.09 -19.41
N ALA A 139 -8.00 -0.11 -20.04
CA ALA A 139 -8.13 -0.84 -21.30
C ALA A 139 -7.06 -0.32 -22.26
N ASP A 140 -6.24 -1.22 -22.80
CA ASP A 140 -5.31 -0.88 -23.87
C ASP A 140 -6.17 -0.40 -25.06
N PRO A 141 -6.07 0.87 -25.48
CA PRO A 141 -6.86 1.37 -26.61
C PRO A 141 -6.46 0.72 -27.94
N GLY A 142 -5.42 -0.13 -27.98
CA GLY A 142 -4.86 -0.77 -29.16
C GLY A 142 -5.19 -2.25 -29.36
N ARG A 143 -6.11 -2.87 -28.60
CA ARG A 143 -6.57 -4.26 -28.83
C ARG A 143 -8.09 -4.38 -28.96
#